data_AF-A0A369JJY2-F1
#
_entry.id   AF-A0A369JJY2-F1
#
_cell.length_a   1.000
_cell.length_b   1.000
_cell.length_c   1.000
_cell.angle_alpha   90.00
_cell.angle_beta   90.00
_cell.angle_gamma   90.00
#
_symmetry.space_group_name_H-M   'P 1'
#
loop_
_entity.id
_entity.type
_entity.pdbx_description
1 polymer ?
#
loop_
_entity_poly.entity_id
_entity_poly.type
_entity_poly.pdbx_seq_one_letter_code
_entity_poly.pdbx_strand_id
1 'polypeptide(L)'
;MTFILTTKKLNNFHAMASQQKDSNRVIGGLKAAAHNPKFSDEAKAKASQRLQEMGGQQEVGSGRQVDEDDNVGDEDFEEDSTSAAAGGGESNRVLGGYKATLKNPRVSGEAKEHAEQVLKDNDAM
;
A
#
# COMPACT_ATOMS: atom_id res chain seq x y z
N MET A 1 -37.53 28.23 -40.12
CA MET A 1 -36.99 26.88 -40.33
C MET A 1 -36.58 26.30 -38.99
N THR A 2 -37.38 25.33 -38.52
CA THR A 2 -37.14 24.53 -37.31
C THR A 2 -36.15 23.42 -37.63
N PHE A 3 -35.01 23.37 -36.97
CA PHE A 3 -34.09 22.21 -36.96
C PHE A 3 -33.62 22.06 -35.50
N ILE A 4 -34.15 21.11 -34.72
CA ILE A 4 -33.68 19.72 -34.56
C ILE A 4 -32.16 19.78 -34.23
N LEU A 5 -31.67 19.40 -33.05
CA LEU A 5 -31.56 18.03 -32.57
C LEU A 5 -31.38 18.00 -31.05
N THR A 6 -32.18 17.15 -30.42
CA THR A 6 -32.10 16.72 -29.01
C THR A 6 -30.82 15.90 -28.78
N THR A 7 -29.72 16.52 -28.35
CA THR A 7 -28.51 15.79 -27.95
C THR A 7 -28.51 15.50 -26.45
N LYS A 8 -29.49 14.71 -25.97
CA LYS A 8 -29.50 14.17 -24.61
C LYS A 8 -29.14 12.67 -24.63
N LYS A 9 -28.03 12.33 -25.25
CA LYS A 9 -27.49 10.97 -25.26
C LYS A 9 -25.98 11.02 -25.28
N LEU A 10 -25.37 11.35 -24.14
CA LEU A 10 -23.97 11.05 -23.83
C LEU A 10 -23.74 11.36 -22.35
N ASN A 11 -24.17 10.49 -21.43
CA ASN A 11 -23.88 10.64 -20.00
C ASN A 11 -23.90 9.29 -19.26
N ASN A 12 -23.37 8.22 -19.88
CA ASN A 12 -23.40 6.89 -19.24
C ASN A 12 -22.15 6.03 -19.44
N PHE A 13 -21.00 6.62 -19.81
CA PHE A 13 -19.74 5.88 -19.87
C PHE A 13 -19.03 5.77 -18.51
N HIS A 14 -19.38 6.61 -17.54
CA HIS A 14 -18.77 6.59 -16.20
C HIS A 14 -19.34 5.48 -15.28
N ALA A 15 -20.56 4.98 -15.56
CA ALA A 15 -21.27 4.03 -14.68
C ALA A 15 -20.81 2.56 -14.81
N MET A 16 -20.17 2.18 -15.93
CA MET A 16 -19.68 0.81 -16.14
C MET A 16 -18.29 0.60 -15.52
N ALA A 17 -17.42 1.61 -15.58
CA ALA A 17 -16.09 1.56 -14.96
C ALA A 17 -16.15 1.64 -13.43
N SER A 18 -17.17 2.27 -12.84
CA SER A 18 -17.37 2.27 -11.39
C SER A 18 -17.75 0.89 -10.87
N GLN A 19 -18.62 0.14 -11.56
CA GLN A 19 -19.04 -1.20 -11.14
C GLN A 19 -17.86 -2.17 -10.99
N GLN A 20 -16.87 -2.10 -11.89
CA GLN A 20 -15.67 -2.93 -11.80
C GLN A 20 -14.75 -2.50 -10.64
N LYS A 21 -14.58 -1.20 -10.40
CA LYS A 21 -13.80 -0.67 -9.27
C LYS A 21 -14.45 -0.99 -7.92
N ASP A 22 -15.77 -0.93 -7.87
CA ASP A 22 -16.56 -1.29 -6.70
C ASP A 22 -16.42 -2.78 -6.39
N SER A 23 -16.39 -3.64 -7.40
CA SER A 23 -16.14 -5.08 -7.23
C SER A 23 -14.78 -5.36 -6.55
N ASN A 24 -13.69 -4.73 -7.01
CA ASN A 24 -12.37 -4.93 -6.41
C ASN A 24 -12.31 -4.47 -4.94
N ARG A 25 -12.98 -3.36 -4.60
CA ARG A 25 -13.08 -2.88 -3.21
C ARG A 25 -13.91 -3.82 -2.35
N VAL A 26 -15.01 -4.33 -2.88
CA VAL A 26 -15.87 -5.30 -2.20
C VAL A 26 -15.12 -6.62 -1.95
N ILE A 27 -14.40 -7.14 -2.94
CA ILE A 27 -13.53 -8.32 -2.82
C ILE A 27 -12.47 -8.12 -1.74
N GLY A 28 -11.80 -6.96 -1.73
CA GLY A 28 -10.83 -6.61 -0.69
C GLY A 28 -11.44 -6.57 0.72
N GLY A 29 -12.63 -5.97 0.86
CA GLY A 29 -13.36 -5.91 2.13
C GLY A 29 -13.81 -7.28 2.64
N LEU A 30 -14.34 -8.14 1.75
CA LEU A 30 -14.75 -9.50 2.09
C LEU A 30 -13.56 -10.37 2.49
N LYS A 31 -12.41 -10.23 1.80
CA LYS A 31 -11.16 -10.91 2.16
C LYS A 31 -10.67 -10.51 3.55
N ALA A 32 -10.72 -9.22 3.86
CA ALA A 32 -10.37 -8.72 5.18
C ALA A 32 -11.32 -9.29 6.26
N ALA A 33 -12.63 -9.32 6.00
CA ALA A 33 -13.61 -9.88 6.93
C ALA A 33 -13.41 -11.38 7.17
N ALA A 34 -13.06 -12.16 6.14
CA ALA A 34 -12.82 -13.60 6.26
C ALA A 34 -11.62 -13.96 7.16
N HIS A 35 -10.58 -13.13 7.18
CA HIS A 35 -9.37 -13.36 7.99
C HIS A 35 -9.41 -12.64 9.35
N ASN A 36 -10.37 -11.74 9.57
CA ASN A 36 -10.37 -10.94 10.79
C ASN A 36 -10.86 -11.78 12.00
N PRO A 37 -10.02 -11.95 13.05
CA PRO A 37 -10.36 -12.78 14.21
C PRO A 37 -11.53 -12.23 15.03
N LYS A 38 -11.88 -10.94 14.88
CA LYS A 38 -13.01 -10.31 15.59
C LYS A 38 -14.38 -10.71 15.01
N PHE A 39 -14.42 -11.36 13.85
CA PHE A 39 -15.66 -11.82 13.23
C PHE A 39 -16.02 -13.24 13.68
N SER A 40 -17.32 -13.52 13.75
CA SER A 40 -17.83 -14.87 14.01
C SER A 40 -17.58 -15.81 12.83
N ASP A 41 -17.57 -17.11 13.10
CA ASP A 41 -17.33 -18.12 12.07
C ASP A 41 -18.41 -18.10 10.98
N GLU A 42 -19.66 -17.81 11.34
CA GLU A 42 -20.75 -17.61 10.38
C GLU A 42 -20.49 -16.40 9.46
N ALA A 43 -19.98 -15.30 10.01
CA ALA A 43 -19.67 -14.10 9.23
C ALA A 43 -18.48 -14.32 8.29
N LYS A 44 -17.46 -15.05 8.73
CA LYS A 44 -16.32 -15.46 7.91
C LYS A 44 -16.74 -16.41 6.78
N ALA A 45 -17.62 -17.36 7.07
CA ALA A 45 -18.16 -18.29 6.08
C ALA A 45 -18.95 -17.55 4.99
N LYS A 46 -19.84 -16.63 5.39
CA LYS A 46 -20.58 -15.76 4.45
C LYS A 46 -19.65 -14.88 3.60
N ALA A 47 -18.63 -14.28 4.22
CA ALA A 47 -17.66 -13.46 3.50
C ALA A 47 -16.88 -14.28 2.47
N SER A 48 -16.46 -15.51 2.83
CA SER A 48 -15.71 -16.42 1.97
C SER A 48 -16.57 -16.96 0.82
N GLN A 49 -17.82 -17.31 1.08
CA GLN A 49 -18.78 -17.73 0.07
C GLN A 49 -19.02 -16.62 -0.96
N ARG A 50 -19.24 -15.39 -0.48
CA ARG A 50 -19.49 -14.23 -1.33
C ARG A 50 -18.23 -13.78 -2.09
N LEU A 51 -17.05 -14.03 -1.52
CA LEU A 51 -15.76 -13.85 -2.18
C LEU A 51 -15.54 -14.89 -3.29
N GLN A 52 -16.00 -16.13 -3.13
CA GLN A 52 -15.92 -17.14 -4.20
C GLN A 52 -16.89 -16.82 -5.35
N GLU A 53 -18.09 -16.34 -5.02
CA GLU A 53 -19.08 -15.90 -6.00
C GLU A 53 -18.61 -14.70 -6.83
N MET A 54 -17.93 -13.73 -6.20
CA MET A 54 -17.44 -12.52 -6.88
C MET A 54 -15.98 -12.59 -7.36
N GLY A 55 -15.15 -13.44 -6.74
CA GLY A 55 -13.71 -13.56 -6.97
C GLY A 55 -13.33 -14.77 -7.83
N GLY A 56 -14.29 -15.40 -8.50
CA GLY A 56 -14.00 -16.34 -9.56
C GLY A 56 -13.17 -15.65 -10.65
N GLN A 57 -11.86 -15.88 -10.61
CA GLN A 57 -10.82 -15.32 -11.49
C GLN A 57 -10.40 -13.88 -11.13
N GLN A 58 -9.44 -13.71 -10.21
CA GLN A 58 -8.21 -12.94 -10.47
C GLN A 58 -7.34 -12.76 -9.23
N GLU A 59 -6.09 -13.20 -9.40
CA GLU A 59 -4.94 -12.99 -8.53
C GLU A 59 -4.50 -11.52 -8.65
N VAL A 60 -5.15 -10.62 -7.91
CA VAL A 60 -4.69 -9.22 -7.85
C VAL A 60 -3.63 -9.08 -6.78
N GLY A 61 -2.38 -9.14 -7.26
CA GLY A 61 -1.17 -8.85 -6.51
C GLY A 61 -1.26 -7.50 -5.80
N SER A 62 -0.94 -7.55 -4.51
CA SER A 62 -0.72 -6.37 -3.68
C SER A 62 0.55 -5.65 -4.14
N GLY A 63 0.41 -4.74 -5.09
CA GLY A 63 1.47 -3.80 -5.48
C GLY A 63 0.92 -2.39 -5.45
N ARG A 64 1.32 -1.59 -4.44
CA ARG A 64 1.16 -0.14 -4.47
C ARG A 64 1.89 0.36 -5.72
N GLN A 65 1.16 0.93 -6.68
CA GLN A 65 1.76 1.85 -7.65
C GLN A 65 2.13 3.09 -6.84
N VAL A 66 3.41 3.23 -6.55
CA VAL A 66 4.00 4.52 -6.20
C VAL A 66 4.14 5.26 -7.51
N ASP A 67 3.48 6.41 -7.61
CA ASP A 67 3.73 7.32 -8.71
C ASP A 67 5.10 7.96 -8.44
N GLU A 68 6.13 7.56 -9.20
CA GLU A 68 7.44 8.22 -9.21
C GLU A 68 7.35 9.61 -9.83
N ASP A 69 7.00 10.62 -9.02
CA ASP A 69 7.29 12.03 -9.31
C ASP A 69 7.36 12.79 -7.99
N ASP A 70 8.58 13.00 -7.49
CA ASP A 70 8.97 14.16 -6.68
C ASP A 70 10.46 14.00 -6.29
N ASN A 71 11.32 14.39 -7.22
CA ASN A 71 12.67 14.80 -6.94
C ASN A 71 12.62 16.20 -6.32
N VAL A 72 13.00 16.34 -5.04
CA VAL A 72 13.35 17.64 -4.43
C VAL A 72 14.47 17.45 -3.42
N GLY A 73 15.62 18.06 -3.72
CA GLY A 73 16.53 18.60 -2.71
C GLY A 73 17.97 18.08 -2.76
N ASP A 74 18.75 18.59 -3.70
CA ASP A 74 20.22 18.60 -3.64
C ASP A 74 20.70 19.38 -2.40
N GLU A 75 20.96 18.71 -1.29
CA GLU A 75 21.77 19.25 -0.18
C GLU A 75 22.77 18.17 0.29
N ASP A 76 24.02 18.32 -0.18
CA ASP A 76 25.28 17.72 0.30
C ASP A 76 25.16 16.45 1.16
N PHE A 77 24.83 15.33 0.52
CA PHE A 77 24.79 14.02 1.17
C PHE A 77 26.04 13.21 0.77
N GLU A 78 26.96 13.05 1.72
CA GLU A 78 28.09 12.11 1.62
C GLU A 78 27.55 10.71 1.31
N GLU A 79 27.91 10.22 0.13
CA GLU A 79 27.50 8.96 -0.46
C GLU A 79 28.46 7.84 0.00
N ASP A 80 27.96 6.90 0.79
CA ASP A 80 28.41 5.51 0.66
C ASP A 80 27.18 4.60 0.57
N SER A 81 26.65 4.52 -0.64
CA SER A 81 25.71 3.47 -1.03
C SER A 81 26.41 2.54 -2.00
N THR A 82 27.35 1.73 -1.50
CA THR A 82 27.90 0.61 -2.26
C THR A 82 27.27 -0.71 -1.86
N SER A 83 26.21 -1.04 -2.61
CA SER A 83 25.86 -2.38 -3.14
C SER A 83 26.07 -3.63 -2.26
N ALA A 84 25.00 -4.41 -2.06
CA ALA A 84 24.83 -5.76 -2.65
C ALA A 84 23.83 -6.64 -1.89
N ALA A 85 23.26 -7.58 -2.65
CA ALA A 85 22.61 -8.82 -2.22
C ALA A 85 21.13 -8.77 -1.77
N ALA A 86 20.28 -9.04 -2.78
CA ALA A 86 19.10 -9.87 -2.69
C ALA A 86 19.05 -10.80 -1.45
N GLY A 87 18.06 -10.58 -0.56
CA GLY A 87 17.73 -11.53 0.50
C GLY A 87 17.07 -10.99 1.78
N GLY A 88 17.07 -9.68 2.05
CA GLY A 88 16.74 -9.13 3.38
C GLY A 88 15.65 -8.05 3.43
N GLY A 89 14.51 -8.26 2.76
CA GLY A 89 13.47 -7.22 2.61
C GLY A 89 12.86 -6.68 3.91
N GLU A 90 12.84 -7.47 5.00
CA GLU A 90 12.38 -7.01 6.31
C GLU A 90 13.48 -6.27 7.08
N SER A 91 14.70 -6.81 7.15
CA SER A 91 15.80 -6.16 7.86
C SER A 91 16.15 -4.80 7.29
N ASN A 92 16.18 -4.64 5.96
CA ASN A 92 16.46 -3.33 5.34
C ASN A 92 15.37 -2.29 5.68
N ARG A 93 14.08 -2.69 5.68
CA ARG A 93 12.97 -1.81 6.08
C ARG A 93 13.04 -1.42 7.56
N VAL A 94 13.39 -2.38 8.42
CA VAL A 94 13.55 -2.17 9.86
C VAL A 94 14.72 -1.22 10.14
N LEU A 95 15.88 -1.45 9.52
CA LEU A 95 17.06 -0.60 9.64
C LEU A 95 16.81 0.81 9.09
N GLY A 96 16.09 0.94 7.98
CA GLY A 96 15.64 2.23 7.46
C GLY A 96 14.75 2.99 8.47
N GLY A 97 13.87 2.29 9.18
CA GLY A 97 13.06 2.87 10.25
C GLY A 97 13.88 3.40 11.43
N TYR A 98 14.91 2.65 11.84
CA TYR A 98 15.84 3.12 12.88
C TYR A 98 16.67 4.33 12.42
N LYS A 99 17.12 4.36 11.15
CA LYS A 99 17.77 5.55 10.57
C LYS A 99 16.85 6.77 10.57
N ALA A 100 15.57 6.59 10.25
CA ALA A 100 14.58 7.66 10.31
C ALA A 100 14.36 8.18 11.75
N THR A 101 14.40 7.28 12.73
CA THR A 101 14.27 7.60 14.16
C THR A 101 15.39 8.54 14.63
N LEU A 102 16.63 8.32 14.18
CA LEU A 102 17.76 9.20 14.48
C LEU A 102 17.57 10.62 13.94
N LYS A 103 17.06 10.74 12.71
CA LYS A 103 16.83 12.02 12.02
C LYS A 103 15.60 12.78 12.53
N ASN A 104 14.63 12.11 13.16
CA ASN A 104 13.40 12.75 13.61
C ASN A 104 13.64 13.62 14.87
N PRO A 105 13.39 14.95 14.83
CA PRO A 105 13.58 15.84 15.97
C PRO A 105 12.54 15.65 17.08
N ARG A 106 11.42 14.95 16.80
CA ARG A 106 10.34 14.69 17.77
C ARG A 106 10.55 13.43 18.59
N VAL A 107 11.61 12.68 18.32
CA VAL A 107 11.96 11.44 19.04
C VAL A 107 12.84 11.78 20.25
N SER A 108 12.61 11.11 21.38
CA SER A 108 13.40 11.27 22.60
C SER A 108 14.85 10.78 22.43
N GLY A 109 15.77 11.30 23.24
CA GLY A 109 17.17 10.87 23.23
C GLY A 109 17.35 9.37 23.44
N GLU A 110 16.68 8.81 24.44
CA GLU A 110 16.71 7.37 24.76
C GLU A 110 16.30 6.49 23.56
N ALA A 111 15.28 6.90 22.80
CA ALA A 111 14.82 6.17 21.63
C ALA A 111 15.83 6.26 20.46
N LYS A 112 16.59 7.35 20.36
CA LYS A 112 17.68 7.48 19.39
C LYS A 112 18.88 6.62 19.75
N GLU A 113 19.28 6.59 21.03
CA GLU A 113 20.36 5.72 21.50
C GLU A 113 20.06 4.25 21.22
N HIS A 114 18.83 3.81 21.49
CA HIS A 114 18.41 2.45 21.16
C HIS A 114 18.43 2.17 19.65
N ALA A 115 17.94 3.11 18.83
CA ALA A 115 18.00 2.99 17.38
C ALA A 115 19.44 2.91 16.84
N GLU A 116 20.35 3.67 17.42
CA GLU A 116 21.78 3.65 17.11
C GLU A 116 22.43 2.31 17.47
N GLN A 117 22.15 1.77 18.66
CA GLN A 117 22.67 0.46 19.07
C GLN A 117 22.25 -0.64 18.09
N VAL A 118 20.97 -0.66 17.70
CA VAL A 118 20.45 -1.64 16.74
C VAL A 118 21.12 -1.49 15.37
N LEU A 119 21.44 -0.27 14.93
CA LEU A 119 22.14 -0.06 13.66
C LEU A 119 23.59 -0.55 13.71
N LYS A 120 24.30 -0.37 14.84
CA LYS A 120 25.67 -0.90 15.02
C LYS A 120 25.69 -2.42 15.04
N ASP A 121 24.76 -3.04 15.78
CA ASP A 121 24.68 -4.50 15.90
C ASP A 121 24.37 -5.20 14.56
N ASN A 122 23.80 -4.48 13.60
CA ASN A 122 23.45 -4.97 12.27
C ASN A 122 24.43 -4.50 11.17
N ASP A 123 25.59 -3.96 11.53
CA ASP A 123 26.61 -3.40 10.60
C ASP A 123 26.01 -2.38 9.60
N ALA A 124 25.01 -1.61 10.05
CA ALA A 124 24.22 -0.71 9.21
C ALA A 124 24.51 0.78 9.47
N MET A 125 25.54 1.08 10.26
CA MET A 125 25.89 2.41 10.75
C MET A 125 27.10 3.01 10.05
#